data_AF-A0A3L6MTI1-F1
#
_entry.id   AF-A0A3L6MTI1-F1
#
_cell.length_a   1.000
_cell.length_b   1.000
_cell.length_c   1.000
_cell.angle_alpha   90.00
_cell.angle_beta   90.00
_cell.angle_gamma   90.00
#
_symmetry.space_group_name_H-M   'P 1'
#
loop_
_entity.id
_entity.type
_entity.pdbx_description
1 polymer ?
#
loop_
_entity_poly.entity_id
_entity_poly.type
_entity_poly.pdbx_seq_one_letter_code
_entity_poly.pdbx_strand_id
1 'polypeptide(L)'
;MMTLNDVADRPAKRQRVNSNHGSPNLLERIRREQTPNYRMCFGSIMTDQILLNISGNPETRNVTLDTNADLVLLRDPKSATYLGMVKHGSDISSAITAIHNDSRINSEAVGLLTPTGTQLEIQVYGSRSDGSVVSEILNARNIFLQEPGKASAPYVNPQCFSSLHKVSRK
;
A
#
# COMPACT_ATOMS: atom_id res chain seq x y z
N MET A 1 -46.94 55.64 9.21
CA MET A 1 -45.84 55.40 10.17
C MET A 1 -45.89 53.93 10.58
N MET A 2 -44.73 53.26 10.65
CA MET A 2 -44.48 51.84 10.91
C MET A 2 -44.89 50.83 9.81
N THR A 3 -44.23 49.70 9.56
CA THR A 3 -42.81 49.31 9.30
C THR A 3 -42.83 47.80 9.02
N LEU A 4 -41.99 47.34 8.08
CA LEU A 4 -41.32 46.02 7.95
C LEU A 4 -42.14 44.73 8.18
N ASN A 5 -42.22 43.87 7.16
CA ASN A 5 -41.91 42.43 7.22
C ASN A 5 -42.08 41.77 5.84
N ASP A 6 -41.06 41.82 5.00
CA ASP A 6 -40.85 40.84 3.93
C ASP A 6 -40.14 39.62 4.52
N VAL A 7 -40.92 38.62 4.95
CA VAL A 7 -40.43 37.25 5.18
C VAL A 7 -41.52 36.28 4.81
N ALA A 8 -41.35 35.59 3.67
CA ALA A 8 -41.83 34.22 3.49
C ALA A 8 -40.94 33.52 2.46
N ASP A 9 -39.66 33.41 2.79
CA ASP A 9 -38.76 32.43 2.17
C ASP A 9 -39.32 31.03 2.47
N ARG A 10 -39.75 30.34 1.43
CA ARG A 10 -40.46 29.06 1.57
C ARG A 10 -39.43 27.99 1.94
N PRO A 11 -39.63 27.21 3.02
CA PRO A 11 -38.67 26.19 3.40
C PRO A 11 -38.67 25.06 2.35
N ALA A 12 -37.49 24.76 1.82
CA ALA A 12 -37.25 23.57 1.01
C ALA A 12 -37.60 22.32 1.84
N LYS A 13 -38.62 21.58 1.41
CA LYS A 13 -39.03 20.30 2.02
C LYS A 13 -37.86 19.32 1.96
N ARG A 14 -37.26 18.99 3.11
CA ARG A 14 -36.41 17.80 3.27
C ARG A 14 -37.28 16.56 3.09
N GLN A 15 -37.19 15.93 1.93
CA GLN A 15 -37.75 14.61 1.70
C GLN A 15 -36.87 13.59 2.42
N ARG A 16 -37.29 13.13 3.60
CA ARG A 16 -36.70 11.95 4.24
C ARG A 16 -37.06 10.73 3.40
N VAL A 17 -36.09 10.21 2.67
CA VAL A 17 -36.21 8.88 2.07
C VAL A 17 -35.94 7.87 3.18
N ASN A 18 -37.02 7.29 3.72
CA ASN A 18 -36.94 6.07 4.52
C ASN A 18 -36.70 4.90 3.56
N SER A 19 -35.44 4.48 3.41
CA SER A 19 -35.10 3.21 2.76
C SER A 19 -34.75 2.18 3.84
N ASN A 20 -35.79 1.58 4.41
CA ASN A 20 -35.69 0.29 5.08
C ASN A 20 -35.55 -0.80 4.03
N HIS A 21 -34.34 -1.00 3.51
CA HIS A 21 -33.92 -2.28 2.92
C HIS A 21 -32.41 -2.39 3.12
N GLY A 22 -32.00 -3.32 3.98
CA GLY A 22 -30.61 -3.68 4.23
C GLY A 22 -29.98 -4.22 2.94
N SER A 23 -29.43 -3.31 2.15
CA SER A 23 -28.48 -3.64 1.10
C SER A 23 -27.12 -3.71 1.79
N PRO A 24 -26.42 -4.87 1.82
CA PRO A 24 -25.07 -4.90 2.33
C PRO A 24 -24.23 -3.92 1.51
N ASN A 25 -23.58 -2.99 2.23
CA ASN A 25 -22.74 -1.91 1.74
C ASN A 25 -22.10 -2.21 0.38
N LEU A 26 -22.53 -1.51 -0.67
CA LEU A 26 -21.88 -1.50 -1.99
C LEU A 26 -20.39 -1.10 -1.85
N LEU A 27 -20.07 -0.28 -0.85
CA LEU A 27 -18.70 0.08 -0.44
C LEU A 27 -17.92 -1.08 0.21
N GLU A 28 -18.58 -2.01 0.91
CA GLU A 28 -17.93 -3.24 1.40
C GLU A 28 -17.73 -4.25 0.28
N ARG A 29 -18.64 -4.30 -0.70
CA ARG A 29 -18.53 -5.18 -1.86
C ARG A 29 -17.36 -4.77 -2.76
N ILE A 30 -17.19 -3.47 -2.99
CA ILE A 30 -16.03 -2.94 -3.72
C ILE A 30 -14.72 -3.17 -2.96
N ARG A 31 -14.72 -3.13 -1.62
CA ARG A 31 -13.52 -3.45 -0.81
C ARG A 31 -13.21 -4.96 -0.73
N ARG A 32 -14.21 -5.84 -0.77
CA ARG A 32 -14.01 -7.31 -0.74
C ARG A 32 -13.65 -7.89 -2.10
N GLU A 33 -14.02 -7.23 -3.20
CA GLU A 33 -13.66 -7.68 -4.57
C GLU A 33 -12.29 -7.16 -5.04
N GLN A 34 -11.59 -6.34 -4.25
CA GLN A 34 -10.30 -5.74 -4.62
C GLN A 34 -9.17 -5.93 -3.60
N THR A 35 -9.26 -6.86 -2.66
CA THR A 35 -8.01 -7.40 -2.08
C THR A 35 -7.51 -8.46 -3.04
N PRO A 36 -6.44 -8.21 -3.83
CA PRO A 36 -5.94 -9.25 -4.71
C PRO A 36 -5.51 -10.41 -3.84
N ASN A 37 -5.93 -11.61 -4.22
CA ASN A 37 -5.63 -12.82 -3.47
C ASN A 37 -4.17 -13.20 -3.76
N TYR A 38 -3.24 -12.43 -3.20
CA TYR A 38 -1.81 -12.63 -3.38
C TYR A 38 -1.43 -13.99 -2.83
N ARG A 39 -0.91 -14.84 -3.72
CA ARG A 39 -0.65 -16.24 -3.37
C ARG A 39 0.72 -16.46 -2.75
N MET A 40 1.63 -15.50 -2.91
CA MET A 40 3.01 -15.60 -2.41
C MET A 40 3.51 -14.28 -1.86
N CYS A 41 4.34 -14.38 -0.82
CA CYS A 41 5.22 -13.33 -0.37
C CYS A 41 6.58 -13.52 -1.07
N PHE A 42 7.06 -12.52 -1.78
CA PHE A 42 8.38 -12.57 -2.40
C PHE A 42 9.51 -12.27 -1.41
N GLY A 43 9.19 -11.59 -0.31
CA GLY A 43 10.14 -11.28 0.75
C GLY A 43 9.94 -9.87 1.29
N SER A 44 10.90 -9.43 2.09
CA SER A 44 10.88 -8.12 2.74
C SER A 44 12.13 -7.29 2.45
N ILE A 45 11.97 -5.98 2.54
CA ILE A 45 13.04 -4.99 2.58
C ILE A 45 12.94 -4.27 3.91
N MET A 46 14.01 -4.29 4.71
CA MET A 46 14.10 -3.45 5.90
C MET A 46 14.79 -2.13 5.55
N THR A 47 14.19 -1.01 5.92
CA THR A 47 14.75 0.32 5.62
C THR A 47 14.58 1.31 6.76
N ASP A 48 15.61 2.11 6.98
CA ASP A 48 15.60 3.30 7.84
C ASP A 48 15.41 4.60 7.05
N GLN A 49 15.25 4.50 5.72
CA GLN A 49 15.07 5.63 4.82
C GLN A 49 13.61 6.14 4.86
N ILE A 50 13.12 6.46 6.05
CA ILE A 50 11.79 6.97 6.30
C ILE A 50 11.85 8.31 7.02
N LEU A 51 10.93 9.21 6.67
CA LEU A 51 10.72 10.49 7.32
C LEU A 51 9.33 10.46 7.95
N LEU A 52 9.28 10.28 9.27
CA LEU A 52 8.03 10.20 10.01
C LEU A 52 7.60 11.59 10.49
N ASN A 53 6.32 11.87 10.33
CA ASN A 53 5.66 13.07 10.85
C ASN A 53 4.85 12.77 12.12
N ILE A 54 5.20 11.70 12.84
CA ILE A 54 4.42 11.19 13.97
C ILE A 54 5.08 11.61 15.28
N SER A 55 4.43 12.50 16.03
CA SER A 55 4.69 12.65 17.46
C SER A 55 3.83 11.63 18.22
N GLY A 56 4.27 10.37 18.32
CA GLY A 56 3.66 9.44 19.28
C GLY A 56 3.40 8.00 18.83
N ASN A 57 3.55 7.15 19.84
CA ASN A 57 3.42 5.70 20.00
C ASN A 57 4.27 4.79 19.09
N PRO A 58 5.42 4.29 19.62
CA PRO A 58 6.32 3.34 18.97
C PRO A 58 5.77 1.91 19.04
N GLU A 59 4.61 1.66 18.44
CA GLU A 59 4.06 0.30 18.30
C GLU A 59 4.18 -0.18 16.86
N THR A 60 4.46 -1.49 16.70
CA THR A 60 4.42 -2.12 15.38
C THR A 60 3.04 -1.92 14.77
N ARG A 61 2.98 -1.27 13.61
CA ARG A 61 1.70 -1.02 12.92
C ARG A 61 1.82 -1.19 11.42
N ASN A 62 0.75 -1.74 10.83
CA ASN A 62 0.58 -1.77 9.38
C ASN A 62 0.39 -0.35 8.86
N VAL A 63 1.00 -0.04 7.73
CA VAL A 63 0.82 1.21 7.00
C VAL A 63 0.45 0.92 5.56
N THR A 64 -0.40 1.77 5.00
CA THR A 64 -0.65 1.80 3.56
C THR A 64 0.48 2.57 2.88
N LEU A 65 1.03 1.99 1.81
CA LEU A 65 1.99 2.66 0.92
C LEU A 65 1.21 3.29 -0.23
N ASP A 66 1.08 4.62 -0.21
CA ASP A 66 0.40 5.39 -1.24
C ASP A 66 1.48 5.99 -2.17
N THR A 67 1.40 5.67 -3.46
CA THR A 67 2.44 6.06 -4.43
C THR A 67 1.93 7.15 -5.37
N ASN A 68 2.75 8.18 -5.58
CA ASN A 68 2.49 9.22 -6.56
C ASN A 68 3.80 9.67 -7.19
N ALA A 69 3.99 9.35 -8.47
CA ALA A 69 5.30 9.41 -9.12
C ALA A 69 6.36 8.73 -8.22
N ASP A 70 7.52 9.35 -8.01
CA ASP A 70 8.61 8.78 -7.19
C ASP A 70 8.41 8.94 -5.67
N LEU A 71 7.23 9.39 -5.22
CA LEU A 71 6.90 9.54 -3.81
C LEU A 71 6.15 8.32 -3.29
N VAL A 72 6.59 7.82 -2.13
CA VAL A 72 5.89 6.78 -1.37
C VAL A 72 5.52 7.34 -0.01
N LEU A 73 4.23 7.58 0.19
CA LEU A 73 3.66 8.10 1.44
C LEU A 73 3.21 6.94 2.32
N LEU A 74 3.46 7.07 3.61
CA LEU A 74 3.00 6.15 4.64
C LEU A 74 1.70 6.72 5.22
N ARG A 75 0.61 5.95 5.16
CA ARG A 75 -0.68 6.34 5.71
C ARG A 75 -1.22 5.32 6.69
N ASP A 76 -1.97 5.80 7.68
CA ASP A 76 -2.74 4.92 8.55
C ASP A 76 -3.85 4.23 7.73
N PRO A 77 -3.95 2.89 7.74
CA PRO A 77 -4.87 2.16 6.87
C PRO A 77 -6.36 2.39 7.21
N LYS A 78 -6.67 2.84 8.44
CA LYS A 78 -8.06 3.06 8.89
C LYS A 78 -8.52 4.48 8.62
N SER A 79 -7.68 5.46 8.90
CA SER A 79 -8.00 6.89 8.86
C SER A 79 -7.46 7.61 7.63
N ALA A 80 -6.60 6.98 6.82
CA ALA A 80 -5.85 7.57 5.71
C ALA A 80 -4.95 8.76 6.11
N THR A 81 -4.74 8.96 7.42
CA THR A 81 -3.90 10.02 7.97
C THR A 81 -2.46 9.84 7.51
N TYR A 82 -1.83 10.93 7.09
CA TYR A 82 -0.41 10.93 6.72
C TYR A 82 0.47 10.67 7.94
N LEU A 83 1.32 9.66 7.85
CA LEU A 83 2.25 9.26 8.90
C LEU A 83 3.69 9.66 8.58
N GLY A 84 4.03 9.78 7.29
CA GLY A 84 5.39 10.02 6.85
C GLY A 84 5.60 9.59 5.41
N MET A 85 6.84 9.47 5.00
CA MET A 85 7.20 9.01 3.67
C MET A 85 8.48 8.19 3.69
N VAL A 86 8.66 7.35 2.67
CA VAL A 86 10.00 6.86 2.32
C VAL A 86 10.79 8.03 1.72
N LYS A 87 12.09 8.08 1.97
CA LYS A 87 12.98 9.13 1.47
C LYS A 87 12.82 9.27 -0.05
N HIS A 88 12.37 10.44 -0.48
CA HIS A 88 12.18 10.75 -1.88
C HIS A 88 13.47 10.58 -2.69
N GLY A 89 13.37 9.99 -3.88
CA GLY A 89 14.51 9.71 -4.77
C GLY A 89 15.43 8.57 -4.30
N SER A 90 15.08 7.85 -3.24
CA SER A 90 15.79 6.63 -2.88
C SER A 90 15.48 5.48 -3.84
N ASP A 91 16.42 4.54 -3.94
CA ASP A 91 16.22 3.28 -4.67
C ASP A 91 14.98 2.53 -4.16
N ILE A 92 14.70 2.61 -2.86
CA ILE A 92 13.55 1.96 -2.24
C ILE A 92 12.25 2.64 -2.67
N SER A 93 12.17 3.98 -2.61
CA SER A 93 11.00 4.72 -3.08
C SER A 93 10.74 4.42 -4.56
N SER A 94 11.79 4.44 -5.38
CA SER A 94 11.70 4.10 -6.81
C SER A 94 11.25 2.66 -7.06
N ALA A 95 11.72 1.70 -6.28
CA ALA A 95 11.33 0.30 -6.41
C ALA A 95 9.86 0.08 -6.08
N ILE A 96 9.37 0.65 -4.98
CA ILE A 96 7.96 0.54 -4.55
C ILE A 96 7.05 1.19 -5.60
N THR A 97 7.38 2.41 -6.05
CA THR A 97 6.65 3.08 -7.13
C THR A 97 6.62 2.23 -8.39
N ALA A 98 7.74 1.64 -8.79
CA ALA A 98 7.80 0.79 -9.97
C ALA A 98 6.94 -0.47 -9.81
N ILE A 99 7.00 -1.16 -8.67
CA ILE A 99 6.15 -2.33 -8.40
C ILE A 99 4.67 -1.96 -8.44
N HIS A 100 4.28 -0.83 -7.86
CA HIS A 100 2.88 -0.40 -7.78
C HIS A 100 2.31 0.05 -9.14
N ASN A 101 3.15 0.63 -10.01
CA ASN A 101 2.72 1.19 -11.29
C ASN A 101 3.01 0.28 -12.50
N ASP A 102 3.68 -0.85 -12.33
CA ASP A 102 4.01 -1.76 -13.43
C ASP A 102 2.77 -2.56 -13.84
N SER A 103 2.23 -2.26 -15.02
CA SER A 103 1.02 -2.89 -15.56
C SER A 103 1.18 -4.37 -15.92
N ARG A 104 2.40 -4.92 -15.91
CA ARG A 104 2.68 -6.33 -16.21
C ARG A 104 2.39 -7.25 -15.03
N ILE A 105 2.29 -6.71 -13.81
CA ILE A 105 2.18 -7.50 -12.58
C ILE A 105 0.95 -7.12 -11.77
N ASN A 106 0.45 -8.09 -11.01
CA ASN A 106 -0.55 -7.86 -9.96
C ASN A 106 0.11 -8.10 -8.60
N SER A 107 0.98 -7.16 -8.22
CA SER A 107 1.79 -7.23 -7.01
C SER A 107 1.59 -5.98 -6.16
N GLU A 108 1.82 -6.12 -4.86
CA GLU A 108 1.69 -5.02 -3.90
C GLU A 108 2.84 -5.07 -2.90
N ALA A 109 3.27 -3.87 -2.50
CA ALA A 109 4.18 -3.68 -1.39
C ALA A 109 3.37 -3.20 -0.18
N VAL A 110 3.49 -3.90 0.94
CA VAL A 110 2.80 -3.56 2.20
C VAL A 110 3.84 -3.15 3.23
N GLY A 111 3.60 -2.05 3.93
CA GLY A 111 4.51 -1.53 4.95
C GLY A 111 4.13 -1.95 6.38
N LEU A 112 5.13 -2.25 7.18
CA LEU A 112 5.05 -2.51 8.61
C LEU A 112 6.07 -1.62 9.33
N LEU A 113 5.60 -0.62 10.06
CA LEU A 113 6.48 0.20 10.90
C LEU A 113 6.93 -0.62 12.10
N THR A 114 8.22 -0.62 12.39
CA THR A 114 8.78 -1.29 13.58
C THR A 114 8.39 -0.52 14.85
N PRO A 115 8.45 -1.17 16.04
CA PRO A 115 8.13 -0.50 17.30
C PRO A 115 8.93 0.78 17.44
N THR A 116 10.24 0.76 17.20
CA THR A 116 11.10 1.94 17.38
C THR A 116 10.70 3.15 16.53
N GLY A 117 9.87 2.98 15.49
CA GLY A 117 9.49 4.04 14.56
C GLY A 117 10.68 4.54 13.73
N THR A 118 11.80 3.82 13.72
CA THR A 118 13.00 4.19 12.97
C THR A 118 13.16 3.36 11.71
N GLN A 119 12.44 2.24 11.60
CA GLN A 119 12.53 1.32 10.49
C GLN A 119 11.15 0.95 9.96
N LEU A 120 11.12 0.62 8.68
CA LEU A 120 9.97 0.13 7.95
C LEU A 120 10.37 -1.20 7.30
N GLU A 121 9.63 -2.24 7.61
CA GLU A 121 9.65 -3.49 6.84
C GLU A 121 8.64 -3.36 5.70
N ILE A 122 9.09 -3.54 4.46
CA ILE A 122 8.24 -3.53 3.28
C ILE A 122 8.19 -4.94 2.75
N GLN A 123 7.03 -5.57 2.80
CA GLN A 123 6.83 -6.92 2.28
C GLN A 123 6.20 -6.85 0.89
N VAL A 124 6.81 -7.55 -0.07
CA VAL A 124 6.32 -7.60 -1.46
C VAL A 124 5.52 -8.88 -1.67
N TYR A 125 4.31 -8.73 -2.16
CA TYR A 125 3.35 -9.79 -2.43
C TYR A 125 2.97 -9.82 -3.91
N GLY A 126 2.68 -11.00 -4.43
CA GLY A 126 2.30 -11.16 -5.84
C GLY A 126 1.86 -12.57 -6.20
N SER A 127 1.55 -12.76 -7.48
CA SER A 127 1.36 -14.07 -8.09
C SER A 127 2.69 -14.66 -8.54
N ARG A 128 2.80 -16.00 -8.69
CA ARG A 128 4.06 -16.64 -9.11
C ARG A 128 4.61 -16.12 -10.45
N SER A 129 3.73 -15.72 -11.37
CA SER A 129 4.12 -15.14 -12.66
C SER A 129 4.78 -13.76 -12.53
N ASP A 130 4.52 -13.02 -11.46
CA ASP A 130 5.05 -11.66 -11.28
C ASP A 130 6.53 -11.66 -10.86
N GLY A 131 7.03 -12.80 -10.36
CA GLY A 131 8.35 -12.89 -9.74
C GLY A 131 9.50 -12.44 -10.65
N SER A 132 9.44 -12.73 -11.96
CA SER A 132 10.50 -12.31 -12.89
C SER A 132 10.57 -10.79 -13.03
N VAL A 133 9.42 -10.12 -13.14
CA VAL A 133 9.32 -8.67 -13.26
C VAL A 133 9.68 -7.99 -11.94
N VAL A 134 9.21 -8.51 -10.80
CA VAL A 134 9.60 -8.01 -9.48
C VAL A 134 11.11 -8.13 -9.29
N SER A 135 11.71 -9.26 -9.67
CA SER A 135 13.16 -9.45 -9.64
C SER A 135 13.91 -8.46 -10.53
N GLU A 136 13.43 -8.21 -11.76
CA GLU A 136 13.98 -7.21 -12.68
C GLU A 136 14.00 -5.81 -12.05
N ILE A 137 12.85 -5.36 -11.51
CA ILE A 137 12.68 -4.04 -10.88
C ILE A 137 13.66 -3.86 -9.71
N LEU A 138 13.79 -4.87 -8.86
CA LEU A 138 14.65 -4.83 -7.68
C LEU A 138 16.14 -4.91 -8.03
N ASN A 139 16.51 -5.78 -8.98
CA ASN A 139 17.89 -5.92 -9.45
C ASN A 139 18.42 -4.64 -10.10
N ALA A 140 17.58 -3.92 -10.86
CA ALA A 140 17.93 -2.64 -11.46
C ALA A 140 18.31 -1.55 -10.42
N ARG A 141 17.93 -1.76 -9.15
CA ARG A 141 18.15 -0.86 -8.02
C ARG A 141 19.07 -1.45 -6.96
N ASN A 142 19.71 -2.57 -7.24
CA ASN A 142 20.57 -3.32 -6.30
C ASN A 142 19.88 -3.66 -4.96
N ILE A 143 18.56 -3.86 -4.97
CA ILE A 143 17.79 -4.26 -3.80
C ILE A 143 17.63 -5.77 -3.81
N PHE A 144 17.88 -6.43 -2.67
CA PHE A 144 17.70 -7.86 -2.52
C PHE A 144 16.69 -8.14 -1.40
N LEU A 145 15.65 -8.92 -1.72
CA LEU A 145 14.64 -9.29 -0.73
C LEU A 145 15.24 -10.24 0.32
N GLN A 146 14.86 -10.01 1.57
CA GLN A 146 15.17 -10.88 2.70
C GLN A 146 13.96 -11.75 3.04
N GLU A 147 14.21 -12.84 3.77
CA GLU A 147 13.12 -13.60 4.35
C GLU A 147 12.29 -12.70 5.29
N PRO A 148 10.97 -12.62 5.12
CA PRO A 148 10.14 -11.73 5.93
C PRO A 148 10.06 -12.27 7.36
N GLY A 149 10.08 -11.37 8.35
CA GLY A 149 10.00 -11.80 9.76
C GLY A 149 8.70 -12.53 10.08
N LYS A 150 7.61 -12.16 9.39
CA LYS A 150 6.33 -12.87 9.39
C LYS A 150 5.60 -12.64 8.07
N ALA A 151 5.42 -13.69 7.28
CA ALA A 151 4.59 -13.64 6.08
C ALA A 151 3.16 -14.11 6.36
N SER A 152 2.18 -13.49 5.71
CA SER A 152 0.79 -13.95 5.69
C SER A 152 0.52 -15.00 4.59
N ALA A 153 1.51 -15.23 3.71
CA ALA A 153 1.44 -16.13 2.57
C ALA A 153 2.75 -16.94 2.44
N PRO A 154 2.76 -18.05 1.66
CA PRO A 154 3.98 -18.79 1.36
C PRO A 154 5.09 -17.90 0.79
N TYR A 155 6.32 -18.08 1.29
CA TYR A 155 7.48 -17.26 0.92
C TYR A 155 8.30 -17.90 -0.20
N VAL A 156 8.63 -17.10 -1.23
CA VAL A 156 9.48 -17.49 -2.36
C VAL A 156 10.25 -16.28 -2.87
N ASN A 157 11.56 -16.19 -2.63
CA ASN A 157 12.36 -15.07 -3.16
C ASN A 157 12.64 -15.23 -4.66
N PRO A 158 12.10 -14.37 -5.54
CA PRO A 158 12.26 -14.51 -6.98
C PRO A 158 13.70 -14.28 -7.46
N GLN A 159 14.52 -13.58 -6.69
CA GLN A 159 15.93 -13.31 -7.01
C GLN A 159 16.81 -14.56 -6.77
N CYS A 160 16.38 -15.51 -5.93
CA CYS A 160 17.08 -16.77 -5.70
C CYS A 160 17.02 -17.75 -6.89
N PHE A 161 16.07 -17.59 -7.82
CA PHE A 161 15.91 -18.48 -8.97
C PHE A 161 16.69 -18.05 -10.20
N SER A 162 17.21 -16.81 -10.21
CA SER A 162 17.93 -16.24 -11.36
C SER A 162 19.29 -16.91 -11.64
N SER A 163 19.82 -17.67 -10.69
CA SER A 163 21.09 -18.41 -10.80
C SER A 163 20.95 -19.79 -11.48
N LEU A 164 19.74 -20.34 -11.63
CA LEU A 164 19.53 -21.70 -12.17
C LEU A 164 19.44 -21.77 -13.71
N HIS A 165 19.36 -20.64 -14.42
CA HIS A 165 19.27 -20.62 -15.89
C HIS A 165 20.57 -20.32 -16.63
N LYS A 166 21.69 -20.13 -15.93
CA LYS A 166 23.02 -19.97 -16.57
C LYS A 166 23.80 -21.27 -16.79
N VAL A 167 23.30 -22.44 -16.33
CA VAL A 167 24.08 -23.70 -16.36
C VAL A 167 23.75 -24.61 -17.56
N SER A 168 22.68 -24.36 -18.32
CA SER A 168 22.24 -25.27 -19.40
C SER A 168 22.48 -24.73 -20.82
N ARG A 169 23.68 -24.18 -21.08
CA ARG A 169 24.22 -24.04 -22.44
C ARG A 169 25.69 -24.45 -22.43
N LYS A 170 25.93 -25.75 -22.52
CA LYS A 170 27.16 -26.35 -23.04
C LYS A 170 26.77 -27.35 -24.10
#